data_AF-A0A7X8I9R9-F1
#
_entry.id   AF-A0A7X8I9R9-F1
#
_cell.length_a   1.000
_cell.length_b   1.000
_cell.length_c   1.000
_cell.angle_alpha   90.00
_cell.angle_beta   90.00
_cell.angle_gamma   90.00
#
_symmetry.space_group_name_H-M   'P 1'
#
loop_
_entity.id
_entity.type
_entity.pdbx_description
1 polymer ?
#
loop_
_entity_poly.entity_id
_entity_poly.type
_entity_poly.pdbx_seq_one_letter_code
_entity_poly.pdbx_strand_id
1 'polypeptide(L)' 'MNKHNCHTTEEIEALKTALDTLLEQRNYNFLDPLVQQLSRKLDILINKVIEQQTEFSKAKNKTR' A
#
# COMPACT_ATOMS: atom_id res chain seq x y z
N MET A 1 16.35 13.08 -3.75
CA MET A 1 15.95 11.97 -2.86
C MET A 1 14.42 11.91 -2.83
N ASN A 2 13.82 10.86 -3.38
CA ASN A 2 12.36 10.68 -3.50
C ASN A 2 11.72 10.50 -2.11
N LYS A 3 11.42 11.60 -1.41
CA LYS A 3 10.68 11.58 -0.13
C LYS A 3 9.31 10.91 -0.25
N HIS A 4 8.66 11.02 -1.41
CA HIS A 4 7.33 10.45 -1.64
C HIS A 4 7.27 8.92 -1.56
N ASN A 5 8.33 8.21 -1.96
CA ASN A 5 8.32 6.75 -1.95
C ASN A 5 8.52 6.22 -0.53
N CYS A 6 9.36 6.87 0.28
CA CYS A 6 9.59 6.49 1.69
C CYS A 6 8.27 6.55 2.47
N HIS A 7 7.55 7.68 2.38
CA HIS A 7 6.27 7.85 3.07
C HIS A 7 5.18 6.88 2.62
N THR A 8 5.14 6.51 1.34
CA THR A 8 4.14 5.55 0.83
C THR A 8 4.41 4.13 1.35
N THR A 9 5.68 3.77 1.56
CA THR A 9 6.05 2.43 2.04
C THR A 9 5.79 2.27 3.54
N GLU A 10 6.10 3.30 4.32
CA GLU A 10 5.77 3.37 5.76
C GLU A 10 4.25 3.29 6.01
N GLU A 11 3.45 3.96 5.16
CA GLU A 11 1.99 3.91 5.26
C GLU A 11 1.44 2.51 4.93
N ILE A 12 2.04 1.80 3.97
CA ILE A 12 1.70 0.40 3.65
C ILE A 12 1.99 -0.52 4.84
N GLU A 13 3.15 -0.39 5.48
CA GLU A 13 3.51 -1.19 6.65
C GLU A 13 2.57 -0.92 7.82
N ALA A 14 2.28 0.34 8.12
CA ALA A 14 1.34 0.71 9.19
C ALA A 14 -0.07 0.14 8.94
N LEU A 15 -0.56 0.19 7.70
CA LEU A 15 -1.88 -0.36 7.33
C LEU A 15 -1.91 -1.88 7.41
N LYS A 16 -0.83 -2.57 7.02
CA LYS A 16 -0.71 -4.02 7.20
C LYS A 16 -0.78 -4.40 8.67
N THR A 17 0.04 -3.78 9.51
CA THR A 17 0.03 -4.05 10.96
C THR A 17 -1.34 -3.79 11.58
N ALA A 18 -2.03 -2.71 11.18
CA ALA A 18 -3.37 -2.42 11.65
C ALA A 18 -4.39 -3.50 11.23
N LEU A 19 -4.34 -3.97 9.98
CA LEU A 19 -5.21 -5.03 9.48
C LEU A 19 -4.95 -6.37 10.18
N ASP A 20 -3.68 -6.74 10.37
CA ASP A 20 -3.30 -7.97 11.08
C ASP A 20 -3.81 -7.92 12.53
N THR A 21 -3.61 -6.79 13.21
CA THR A 21 -4.10 -6.58 14.58
C THR A 21 -5.62 -6.67 14.67
N LEU A 22 -6.35 -6.12 13.69
CA LEU A 22 -7.80 -6.22 13.65
C LEU A 22 -8.23 -7.67 13.43
N LEU A 23 -7.64 -8.39 12.49
CA LEU A 23 -7.99 -9.78 12.21
C LEU A 23 -7.65 -10.75 13.34
N GLU A 24 -6.69 -10.42 14.20
CA GLU A 24 -6.43 -11.16 15.45
C GLU A 24 -7.53 -10.97 16.50
N GLN A 25 -8.28 -9.87 16.44
CA GLN A 25 -9.41 -9.65 17.32
C GLN A 25 -10.64 -10.45 16.85
N ARG A 26 -11.22 -11.25 17.76
CA ARG A 26 -12.38 -12.11 17.47
C ARG A 26 -13.63 -11.40 16.93
N ASN A 27 -13.69 -10.08 17.06
CA ASN A 27 -14.85 -9.27 16.66
C ASN A 27 -14.74 -8.73 15.22
N TYR A 28 -13.55 -8.73 14.64
CA TYR A 28 -13.34 -8.31 13.27
C TYR A 28 -13.12 -9.52 12.39
N ASN A 29 -13.63 -9.45 11.18
CA ASN A 29 -13.43 -10.47 10.16
C ASN A 29 -13.28 -9.79 8.80
N PHE A 30 -13.03 -10.58 7.77
CA PHE A 30 -12.81 -10.05 6.42
C PHE A 30 -14.01 -9.28 5.83
N LEU A 31 -15.22 -9.55 6.31
CA LEU A 31 -16.44 -8.87 5.88
C LEU A 31 -16.72 -7.59 6.68
N ASP A 32 -15.93 -7.32 7.73
CA ASP A 32 -16.09 -6.11 8.51
C ASP A 32 -15.84 -4.86 7.65
N PRO A 33 -16.74 -3.85 7.66
CA PRO A 33 -16.60 -2.67 6.81
C PRO A 33 -15.28 -1.91 7.01
N LEU A 34 -14.76 -1.86 8.23
CA LEU A 34 -13.49 -1.20 8.53
C LEU A 34 -12.33 -2.00 7.92
N VAL A 35 -12.32 -3.33 8.09
CA VAL A 35 -11.33 -4.22 7.50
C VAL A 35 -11.34 -4.09 5.96
N GLN A 36 -12.52 -4.06 5.34
CA GLN A 36 -12.64 -3.87 3.89
C GLN A 36 -12.13 -2.51 3.42
N GLN A 37 -12.44 -1.43 4.14
CA GLN A 37 -11.97 -0.09 3.79
C GLN A 37 -10.44 0.01 3.88
N LEU A 38 -9.86 -0.52 4.95
CA LEU A 38 -8.41 -0.55 5.15
C LEU A 38 -7.72 -1.42 4.10
N SER A 39 -8.30 -2.57 3.75
CA SER A 39 -7.80 -3.45 2.69
C SER A 39 -7.78 -2.75 1.33
N ARG A 40 -8.87 -2.06 0.97
CA ARG A 40 -8.92 -1.27 -0.29
C ARG A 40 -7.88 -0.14 -0.30
N LYS A 41 -7.67 0.54 0.84
CA LYS A 41 -6.65 1.59 0.94
C LYS A 41 -5.24 1.02 0.73
N LEU A 42 -4.97 -0.15 1.31
CA LEU A 42 -3.70 -0.86 1.14
C LEU A 42 -3.46 -1.23 -0.33
N ASP A 43 -4.47 -1.78 -1.02
CA ASP A 43 -4.38 -2.13 -2.44
C ASP A 43 -4.07 -0.91 -3.32
N ILE A 44 -4.72 0.24 -3.06
CA ILE A 44 -4.47 1.49 -3.80
C ILE A 44 -3.01 1.94 -3.62
N LEU A 45 -2.48 1.88 -2.40
CA LEU A 45 -1.09 2.29 -2.13
C LEU A 45 -0.08 1.34 -2.77
N ILE A 46 -0.34 0.03 -2.74
CA ILE A 46 0.51 -0.97 -3.41
C ILE A 46 0.52 -0.72 -4.93
N ASN A 47 -0.66 -0.51 -5.53
CA ASN A 47 -0.75 -0.21 -6.96
C ASN A 47 0.01 1.07 -7.32
N LYS A 48 -0.10 2.12 -6.49
CA LYS A 48 0.66 3.36 -6.68
C LYS A 48 2.18 3.14 -6.63
N VAL A 49 2.66 2.28 -5.72
CA VAL A 49 4.09 1.93 -5.65
C VAL A 49 4.53 1.15 -6.89
N ILE A 50 3.71 0.22 -7.38
CA ILE A 50 3.99 -0.54 -8.61
C ILE A 50 4.02 0.40 -9.82
N GLU A 51 3.02 1.27 -9.96
CA GLU A 51 2.96 2.27 -11.03
C GLU A 51 4.20 3.17 -11.01
N GLN A 52 4.58 3.71 -9.85
CA GLN A 52 5.80 4.49 -9.73
C GLN A 52 7.03 3.69 -10.20
N GLN A 53 7.22 2.45 -9.77
CA GLN A 53 8.35 1.63 -10.21
C GLN A 53 8.35 1.37 -11.73
N THR A 54 7.17 1.17 -12.33
CA THR A 54 7.03 0.96 -13.78
C THR A 54 7.26 2.23 -14.60
N GLU A 55 6.81 3.40 -14.14
CA GLU A 55 7.07 4.68 -14.81
C GLU A 55 8.53 5.11 -14.72
N PHE A 56 9.18 4.92 -13.56
CA PHE A 56 10.61 5.15 -13.41
C PHE A 56 11.45 4.25 -14.34
N SER A 57 10.97 3.05 -14.64
CA SER A 57 11.63 2.13 -15.59
C SER A 57 11.47 2.58 -17.05
N LYS A 58 10.33 3.16 -17.43
CA LYS A 58 10.10 3.72 -18.77
C LYS A 58 10.92 4.98 -19.04
N ALA A 59 11.12 5.83 -18.03
CA ALA A 59 11.92 7.05 -18.17
C ALA A 59 13.41 6.78 -18.47
N LYS A 60 13.97 5.67 -17.96
CA LYS A 60 15.37 5.29 -18.21
C LYS A 60 15.64 4.78 -19.63
N ASN A 61 14.62 4.31 -20.35
CA ASN A 61 14.77 3.78 -21.71
C ASN A 61 14.62 4.85 -22.81
N LYS A 62 14.39 6.13 -22.47
CA LYS A 62 14.24 7.22 -23.44
C LYS A 62 15.49 8.11 -23.59
N THR A 63 16.64 7.66 -23.07
CA THR A 63 17.94 8.37 -23.19
C THR A 63 19.00 7.46 -23.82
N ARG A 64 18.65 6.79 -24.93
CA ARG A 64 19.64 6.12 -25.77
C ARG A 64 19.34 6.36 -27.24
#